data_AF-A0A7X7P785-F1
#
_entry.id   AF-A0A7X7P785-F1
#
_cell.length_a   1.000
_cell.length_b   1.000
_cell.length_c   1.000
_cell.angle_alpha   90.00
_cell.angle_beta   90.00
_cell.angle_gamma   90.00
#
_symmetry.space_group_name_H-M   'P 1'
#
loop_
_entity.id
_entity.type
_entity.pdbx_description
1 polymer ?
#
loop_
_entity_poly.entity_id
_entity_poly.type
_entity_poly.pdbx_seq_one_letter_code
_entity_poly.pdbx_strand_id
1 'polypeptide(L)'
;MNSKIILCLFLAALYACDSDNSTKPVSEQQDDSLSSSVENNLPLSSSEVGSYSSPDNDIASSSSFLSSSSEIEILSSSSSKVYNNYDPITGILTDERDGETYKTAKIGNQIWMGENLRYLRDDTVSCYHWDDEISDSIAKKYGRHYSWIIATQLPCDKTNVFAFSGENPIIKEPHQGVCPDGWHVPSHREWQELFNTAPLQSLLSTEWTAHSFGYNGTDDYGFSLQLGRDEVEDYQEFILLDEYQANQSYSLAVYHSENGVNMEKGPKYITDAYLRCLKD
;
A
#
# COMPACT_ATOMS: atom_id res chain seq x y z
N MET A 1 -22.03 25.48 -48.20
CA MET A 1 -21.47 24.44 -47.31
C MET A 1 -22.61 23.94 -46.43
N ASN A 2 -22.86 22.63 -46.43
CA ASN A 2 -24.07 22.07 -45.82
C ASN A 2 -23.83 21.82 -44.33
N SER A 3 -24.58 22.51 -43.46
CA SER A 3 -24.65 22.16 -42.04
C SER A 3 -25.79 21.15 -41.83
N LYS A 4 -25.47 19.96 -41.31
CA LYS A 4 -26.46 18.98 -40.86
C LYS A 4 -26.44 18.92 -39.33
N ILE A 5 -27.42 19.56 -38.72
CA ILE A 5 -27.72 19.38 -37.30
C ILE A 5 -28.47 18.05 -37.16
N ILE A 6 -27.91 17.11 -36.40
CA ILE A 6 -28.59 15.85 -36.03
C ILE A 6 -29.07 16.01 -34.59
N LEU A 7 -30.39 16.02 -34.44
CA LEU A 7 -31.07 16.12 -33.14
C LEU A 7 -31.47 14.69 -32.70
N CYS A 8 -30.73 14.12 -31.75
CA CYS A 8 -31.07 12.81 -31.18
C CYS A 8 -32.10 12.96 -30.07
N LEU A 9 -33.33 12.51 -30.32
CA LEU A 9 -34.39 12.36 -29.32
C LEU A 9 -34.16 11.08 -28.51
N PHE A 10 -33.89 11.22 -27.21
CA PHE A 10 -33.92 10.11 -26.27
C PHE A 10 -35.36 9.82 -25.82
N LEU A 11 -35.85 8.61 -26.10
CA LEU A 11 -37.07 8.09 -25.46
C LEU A 11 -36.71 7.49 -24.10
N ALA A 12 -37.27 8.06 -23.03
CA ALA A 12 -37.25 7.45 -21.71
C ALA A 12 -38.35 6.39 -21.60
N ALA A 13 -37.96 5.14 -21.35
CA ALA A 13 -38.89 4.07 -20.97
C ALA A 13 -38.93 3.95 -19.44
N LEU A 14 -40.04 4.39 -18.84
CA LEU A 14 -40.30 4.16 -17.41
C LEU A 14 -40.81 2.73 -17.24
N TYR A 15 -40.10 1.91 -16.46
CA TYR A 15 -40.59 0.62 -16.00
C TYR A 15 -41.16 0.79 -14.59
N ALA A 16 -42.48 0.66 -14.45
CA ALA A 16 -43.15 0.62 -13.17
C ALA A 16 -43.45 -0.85 -12.82
N CYS A 17 -43.03 -1.29 -11.64
CA CYS A 17 -43.52 -2.52 -11.03
C CYS A 17 -44.46 -2.14 -9.89
N ASP A 18 -45.75 -2.41 -10.09
CA ASP A 18 -46.79 -2.27 -9.09
C ASP A 18 -46.79 -3.47 -8.12
N SER A 19 -47.29 -3.24 -6.92
CA SER A 19 -47.37 -4.21 -5.83
C SER A 19 -48.64 -5.06 -5.88
N ASP A 20 -48.59 -6.31 -5.39
CA ASP A 20 -49.54 -6.71 -4.35
C ASP A 20 -49.22 -8.04 -3.61
N ASN A 21 -48.99 -7.90 -2.31
CA ASN A 21 -49.78 -8.52 -1.21
C ASN A 21 -50.07 -10.04 -1.16
N SER A 22 -49.59 -10.70 -0.10
CA SER A 22 -50.45 -11.51 0.80
C SER A 22 -49.80 -11.77 2.17
N THR A 23 -50.60 -11.94 3.22
CA THR A 23 -50.17 -11.96 4.63
C THR A 23 -50.53 -13.25 5.39
N LYS A 24 -49.57 -13.76 6.20
CA LYS A 24 -49.74 -14.43 7.53
C LYS A 24 -50.44 -15.83 7.61
N PRO A 25 -50.41 -16.55 8.77
CA PRO A 25 -49.32 -16.80 9.75
C PRO A 25 -49.29 -18.27 10.29
N VAL A 26 -48.65 -18.53 11.46
CA VAL A 26 -48.71 -19.75 12.35
C VAL A 26 -47.77 -20.93 11.94
N SER A 27 -47.05 -21.69 12.80
CA SER A 27 -46.94 -21.84 14.28
C SER A 27 -45.52 -22.30 14.75
N GLU A 28 -45.10 -21.79 15.91
CA GLU A 28 -44.54 -22.45 17.13
C GLU A 28 -43.79 -23.79 17.09
N GLN A 29 -42.57 -23.81 17.68
CA GLN A 29 -42.09 -24.57 18.89
C GLN A 29 -40.55 -24.39 18.99
N GLN A 30 -39.94 -23.92 20.10
CA GLN A 30 -39.66 -24.62 21.39
C GLN A 30 -38.83 -25.90 21.22
N ASP A 31 -37.75 -26.20 21.95
CA ASP A 31 -36.99 -25.49 23.00
C ASP A 31 -35.46 -25.66 22.67
N ASP A 32 -34.41 -25.42 23.47
CA ASP A 32 -34.23 -25.14 24.92
C ASP A 32 -32.90 -24.35 25.14
N SER A 33 -32.35 -24.41 26.36
CA SER A 33 -31.20 -23.72 26.91
C SER A 33 -30.15 -24.71 27.45
N LEU A 34 -28.87 -24.30 27.55
CA LEU A 34 -28.09 -24.35 28.80
C LEU A 34 -26.62 -23.93 28.61
N SER A 35 -26.02 -23.48 29.71
CA SER A 35 -24.65 -22.99 29.85
C SER A 35 -23.70 -24.06 30.40
N SER A 36 -22.38 -23.83 30.25
CA SER A 36 -21.44 -24.00 31.37
C SER A 36 -20.07 -23.39 31.08
N SER A 37 -19.52 -22.68 32.06
CA SER A 37 -18.13 -22.24 32.16
C SER A 37 -17.36 -23.12 33.15
N VAL A 38 -16.08 -23.40 32.88
CA VAL A 38 -15.13 -23.93 33.88
C VAL A 38 -13.72 -23.41 33.58
N GLU A 39 -13.12 -22.69 34.54
CA GLU A 39 -11.67 -22.42 34.62
C GLU A 39 -10.94 -23.61 35.27
N ASN A 40 -9.62 -23.77 35.06
CA ASN A 40 -8.61 -23.69 36.14
C ASN A 40 -7.18 -24.14 35.73
N ASN A 41 -6.22 -23.24 36.01
CA ASN A 41 -4.89 -23.42 36.62
C ASN A 41 -3.73 -24.22 35.98
N LEU A 42 -2.55 -23.58 36.15
CA LEU A 42 -1.16 -24.03 35.98
C LEU A 42 -0.73 -25.03 37.09
N PRO A 43 0.47 -25.65 36.98
CA PRO A 43 1.62 -25.06 37.70
C PRO A 43 3.01 -25.17 37.01
N LEU A 44 3.99 -24.47 37.60
CA LEU A 44 5.42 -24.38 37.23
C LEU A 44 6.22 -25.68 37.46
N SER A 45 7.38 -25.81 36.79
CA SER A 45 8.73 -25.68 37.42
C SER A 45 9.82 -26.54 36.77
N SER A 46 10.98 -25.94 36.47
CA SER A 46 12.30 -26.43 36.96
C SER A 46 13.43 -25.48 36.57
N SER A 47 14.43 -25.36 37.44
CA SER A 47 15.65 -24.54 37.29
C SER A 47 16.89 -25.37 37.65
N GLU A 48 18.06 -25.01 37.13
CA GLU A 48 19.41 -25.19 37.74
C GLU A 48 20.46 -24.51 36.82
N VAL A 49 21.14 -23.41 37.20
CA VAL A 49 22.34 -23.25 38.08
C VAL A 49 23.66 -23.70 37.42
N GLY A 50 24.66 -22.79 37.39
CA GLY A 50 26.05 -23.11 37.01
C GLY A 50 26.95 -21.88 36.86
N SER A 51 27.64 -21.47 37.93
CA SER A 51 28.56 -20.31 37.95
C SER A 51 29.96 -20.71 38.42
N TYR A 52 31.01 -20.18 37.78
CA TYR A 52 32.42 -20.38 38.19
C TYR A 52 33.33 -19.15 37.94
N SER A 53 33.77 -18.56 39.07
CA SER A 53 35.09 -17.97 39.38
C SER A 53 36.00 -17.28 38.33
N SER A 54 36.42 -16.05 38.67
CA SER A 54 37.64 -15.35 38.21
C SER A 54 38.96 -16.07 38.60
N PRO A 55 40.12 -15.55 38.15
CA PRO A 55 40.92 -14.74 39.09
C PRO A 55 41.57 -13.46 38.48
N ASP A 56 42.11 -12.64 39.38
CA ASP A 56 42.63 -11.28 39.14
C ASP A 56 44.02 -11.21 38.49
N ASN A 57 44.39 -10.02 38.00
CA ASN A 57 45.73 -9.45 38.19
C ASN A 57 45.75 -7.93 37.92
N ASP A 58 46.02 -7.14 38.95
CA ASP A 58 46.31 -5.70 38.86
C ASP A 58 47.76 -5.45 38.42
N ILE A 59 47.98 -4.56 37.44
CA ILE A 59 49.20 -3.72 37.39
C ILE A 59 48.79 -2.30 37.00
N ALA A 60 49.25 -1.32 37.79
CA ALA A 60 48.92 0.09 37.62
C ALA A 60 50.06 0.91 36.96
N SER A 61 49.65 2.10 36.49
CA SER A 61 50.45 3.33 36.41
C SER A 61 51.34 3.63 35.18
N SER A 62 50.80 4.56 34.38
CA SER A 62 51.41 5.88 34.11
C SER A 62 52.54 6.04 33.07
N SER A 63 52.18 6.67 31.95
CA SER A 63 52.88 7.89 31.50
C SER A 63 52.00 8.74 30.56
N SER A 64 51.90 10.04 30.86
CA SER A 64 51.31 11.07 30.00
C SER A 64 52.05 11.25 28.66
N PHE A 65 51.37 11.71 27.60
CA PHE A 65 51.57 13.03 26.96
C PHE A 65 50.48 13.29 25.88
N LEU A 66 50.39 14.53 25.39
CA LEU A 66 49.16 15.10 24.81
C LEU A 66 49.03 14.98 23.28
N SER A 67 47.75 14.90 22.85
CA SER A 67 47.18 15.54 21.64
C SER A 67 47.65 15.09 20.25
N SER A 68 46.78 14.33 19.55
CA SER A 68 46.22 14.80 18.28
C SER A 68 44.83 14.19 18.00
N SER A 69 44.07 14.86 17.16
CA SER A 69 42.67 14.59 16.79
C SER A 69 42.45 13.19 16.20
N SER A 70 41.26 12.64 16.44
CA SER A 70 40.84 11.31 16.02
C SER A 70 40.68 11.15 14.50
N GLU A 71 41.56 10.36 13.88
CA GLU A 71 41.19 9.57 12.71
C GLU A 71 40.49 8.30 13.21
N ILE A 72 39.21 8.12 12.84
CA ILE A 72 38.48 6.88 13.16
C ILE A 72 38.84 5.84 12.10
N GLU A 73 39.77 4.95 12.45
CA GLU A 73 39.95 3.70 11.70
C GLU A 73 38.70 2.83 11.88
N ILE A 74 37.85 2.78 10.85
CA ILE A 74 36.73 1.84 10.79
C ILE A 74 37.30 0.45 10.49
N LEU A 75 37.69 -0.25 11.56
CA LEU A 75 38.05 -1.67 11.50
C LEU A 75 36.84 -2.49 11.09
N SER A 76 36.99 -3.19 9.96
CA SER A 76 35.97 -4.06 9.37
C SER A 76 35.59 -5.20 10.31
N SER A 77 34.48 -5.04 11.03
CA SER A 77 33.61 -6.18 11.34
C SER A 77 32.68 -6.39 10.15
N SER A 78 32.31 -7.65 9.89
CA SER A 78 31.54 -8.09 8.74
C SER A 78 30.08 -7.60 8.78
N SER A 79 29.88 -6.33 8.43
CA SER A 79 28.57 -5.80 8.07
C SER A 79 28.29 -6.13 6.61
N SER A 80 27.14 -6.76 6.36
CA SER A 80 26.49 -6.76 5.04
C SER A 80 26.57 -5.36 4.45
N LYS A 81 26.88 -5.23 3.16
CA LYS A 81 26.70 -3.94 2.48
C LYS A 81 25.22 -3.62 2.49
N VAL A 82 24.77 -2.82 3.46
CA VAL A 82 23.47 -2.17 3.39
C VAL A 82 23.61 -1.10 2.31
N TYR A 83 23.25 -1.49 1.09
CA TYR A 83 22.93 -0.55 0.04
C TYR A 83 21.65 0.16 0.49
N ASN A 84 21.82 1.30 1.18
CA ASN A 84 20.72 2.17 1.54
C ASN A 84 20.25 2.88 0.27
N ASN A 85 19.27 2.26 -0.39
CA ASN A 85 18.57 2.80 -1.54
C ASN A 85 17.79 4.10 -1.24
N TYR A 86 17.63 4.44 0.05
CA TYR A 86 16.95 5.63 0.54
C TYR A 86 17.90 6.57 1.30
N ASP A 87 17.90 7.85 0.92
CA ASP A 87 18.59 8.93 1.64
C ASP A 87 17.58 9.75 2.47
N PRO A 88 17.62 9.67 3.82
CA PRO A 88 16.72 10.42 4.70
C PRO A 88 17.05 11.92 4.82
N ILE A 89 18.18 12.39 4.29
CA ILE A 89 18.55 13.82 4.30
C ILE A 89 17.89 14.52 3.10
N THR A 90 17.95 13.92 1.91
CA THR A 90 17.32 14.47 0.70
C THR A 90 15.87 14.02 0.51
N GLY A 91 15.45 12.95 1.20
CA GLY A 91 14.12 12.35 1.03
C GLY A 91 13.95 11.63 -0.30
N ILE A 92 15.03 11.08 -0.87
CA ILE A 92 15.04 10.40 -2.16
C ILE A 92 15.23 8.90 -1.98
N LEU A 93 14.33 8.12 -2.61
CA LEU A 93 14.47 6.70 -2.86
C LEU A 93 15.01 6.49 -4.28
N THR A 94 15.99 5.60 -4.45
CA THR A 94 16.46 5.11 -5.75
C THR A 94 16.13 3.64 -5.85
N ASP A 95 15.32 3.22 -6.82
CA ASP A 95 15.08 1.81 -7.07
C ASP A 95 16.31 1.21 -7.77
N GLU A 96 17.01 0.27 -7.11
CA GLU A 96 18.25 -0.31 -7.64
C GLU A 96 18.01 -1.23 -8.85
N ARG A 97 16.75 -1.59 -9.13
CA ARG A 97 16.36 -2.54 -10.17
C ARG A 97 16.28 -1.90 -11.55
N ASP A 98 15.91 -0.63 -11.63
CA ASP A 98 15.79 0.16 -12.87
C ASP A 98 16.54 1.52 -12.84
N GLY A 99 16.96 1.98 -11.66
CA GLY A 99 17.62 3.26 -11.45
C GLY A 99 16.66 4.45 -11.35
N GLU A 100 15.34 4.24 -11.30
CA GLU A 100 14.37 5.32 -11.14
C GLU A 100 14.41 5.89 -9.71
N THR A 101 14.34 7.22 -9.62
CA THR A 101 14.36 7.94 -8.34
C THR A 101 12.98 8.51 -8.02
N TYR A 102 12.58 8.42 -6.76
CA TYR A 102 11.29 8.85 -6.25
C TYR A 102 11.49 9.74 -5.03
N LYS A 103 10.75 10.86 -4.96
CA LYS A 103 10.62 11.64 -3.72
C LYS A 103 9.89 10.82 -2.66
N THR A 104 10.03 11.25 -1.41
CA THR A 104 9.35 10.66 -0.26
C THR A 104 8.73 11.75 0.62
N ALA A 105 7.66 11.41 1.31
CA ALA A 105 6.91 12.30 2.21
C ALA A 105 6.80 11.66 3.59
N LYS A 106 7.20 12.40 4.64
CA LYS A 106 7.03 11.94 6.02
C LYS A 106 5.74 12.51 6.60
N ILE A 107 4.82 11.61 6.99
CA ILE A 107 3.47 11.97 7.42
C ILE A 107 3.17 11.21 8.71
N GLY A 108 3.17 11.93 9.83
CA GLY A 108 3.19 11.33 11.15
C GLY A 108 4.42 10.43 11.34
N ASN A 109 4.16 9.13 11.55
CA ASN A 109 5.20 8.10 11.72
C ASN A 109 5.63 7.45 10.40
N GLN A 110 4.83 7.59 9.35
CA GLN A 110 5.00 6.88 8.08
C GLN A 110 5.89 7.69 7.11
N ILE A 111 6.67 6.99 6.29
CA ILE A 111 7.47 7.59 5.19
C ILE A 111 7.00 6.95 3.89
N TRP A 112 6.22 7.70 3.12
CA TRP A 112 5.63 7.24 1.87
C TRP A 112 6.47 7.64 0.67
N MET A 113 6.36 6.89 -0.43
CA MET A 113 6.72 7.45 -1.74
C MET A 113 5.81 8.65 -2.05
N GLY A 114 6.40 9.76 -2.51
CA GLY A 114 5.70 10.96 -2.99
C GLY A 114 5.23 10.84 -4.44
N GLU A 115 5.66 9.79 -5.13
CA GLU A 115 5.34 9.47 -6.53
C GLU A 115 4.86 8.02 -6.62
N ASN A 116 4.03 7.72 -7.62
CA ASN A 116 3.56 6.37 -7.88
C ASN A 116 4.69 5.54 -8.53
N LEU A 117 4.76 4.23 -8.22
CA LEU A 117 5.80 3.32 -8.69
C LEU A 117 5.78 3.22 -10.22
N ARG A 118 6.96 3.24 -10.84
CA ARG A 118 7.15 3.18 -12.30
C ARG A 118 7.82 1.89 -12.78
N TYR A 119 8.31 1.08 -11.85
CA TYR A 119 9.05 -0.15 -12.10
C TYR A 119 8.28 -1.07 -13.05
N LEU A 120 8.84 -1.29 -14.23
CA LEU A 120 8.36 -2.30 -15.18
C LEU A 120 9.12 -3.60 -14.92
N ARG A 121 8.39 -4.67 -14.67
CA ARG A 121 8.95 -5.97 -14.35
C ARG A 121 8.91 -6.86 -15.60
N ASP A 122 10.08 -7.31 -16.08
CA ASP A 122 10.24 -7.99 -17.38
C ASP A 122 9.35 -9.24 -17.61
N ASP A 123 8.91 -9.91 -16.54
CA ASP A 123 8.06 -11.11 -16.61
C ASP A 123 6.56 -10.84 -16.37
N THR A 124 6.08 -9.59 -16.50
CA THR A 124 4.62 -9.26 -16.46
C THR A 124 3.84 -9.72 -17.69
N VAL A 125 4.51 -10.09 -18.79
CA VAL A 125 3.88 -10.38 -20.09
C VAL A 125 2.85 -11.53 -20.05
N SER A 126 2.79 -12.34 -18.98
CA SER A 126 1.77 -13.40 -18.80
C SER A 126 0.54 -12.99 -17.96
N CYS A 127 0.58 -11.82 -17.30
CA CYS A 127 -0.44 -11.29 -16.42
C CYS A 127 -0.92 -9.94 -16.94
N TYR A 128 -2.01 -9.99 -17.69
CA TYR A 128 -2.66 -8.88 -18.40
C TYR A 128 -2.48 -7.54 -17.68
N HIS A 129 -1.68 -6.68 -18.28
CA HIS A 129 -1.75 -5.24 -18.09
C HIS A 129 -2.70 -4.73 -19.18
N TRP A 130 -3.78 -4.04 -18.83
CA TRP A 130 -4.53 -3.31 -19.87
C TRP A 130 -3.75 -2.10 -20.42
N ASP A 131 -2.66 -1.76 -19.75
CA ASP A 131 -1.76 -0.64 -20.01
C ASP A 131 -0.38 -1.07 -20.56
N ASP A 132 -0.28 -2.22 -21.23
CA ASP A 132 0.92 -2.64 -21.99
C ASP A 132 1.33 -1.62 -23.09
N GLU A 133 0.42 -0.70 -23.46
CA GLU A 133 0.66 0.41 -24.40
C GLU A 133 0.82 1.80 -23.72
N ILE A 134 0.98 1.87 -22.39
CA ILE A 134 1.41 3.13 -21.73
C ILE A 134 2.80 3.51 -22.24
N SER A 135 2.90 4.68 -22.87
CA SER A 135 4.19 5.27 -23.26
C SER A 135 5.02 5.65 -22.03
N ASP A 136 6.35 5.56 -22.13
CA ASP A 136 7.26 5.91 -21.03
C ASP A 136 7.05 7.34 -20.52
N SER A 137 6.61 8.28 -21.37
CA SER A 137 6.25 9.64 -20.94
C SER A 137 5.02 9.70 -20.02
N ILE A 138 4.04 8.82 -20.22
CA ILE A 138 2.85 8.72 -19.37
C ILE A 138 3.23 8.00 -18.07
N ALA A 139 3.93 6.86 -18.16
CA ALA A 139 4.44 6.16 -16.98
C ALA A 139 5.31 7.05 -16.10
N LYS A 140 6.16 7.89 -16.71
CA LYS A 140 7.03 8.83 -16.00
C LYS A 140 6.28 9.97 -15.29
N LYS A 141 5.08 10.34 -15.77
CA LYS A 141 4.26 11.38 -15.13
C LYS A 141 3.36 10.82 -14.02
N TYR A 142 2.63 9.73 -14.27
CA TYR A 142 1.56 9.25 -13.37
C TYR A 142 1.90 7.97 -12.58
N GLY A 143 2.98 7.26 -12.93
CA GLY A 143 3.23 5.89 -12.45
C GLY A 143 2.72 4.84 -13.44
N ARG A 144 2.84 3.57 -13.04
CA ARG A 144 2.15 2.45 -13.69
C ARG A 144 1.00 1.96 -12.82
N HIS A 145 -0.01 1.39 -13.46
CA HIS A 145 -0.96 0.51 -12.79
C HIS A 145 -0.29 -0.84 -12.46
N TYR A 146 -0.82 -1.55 -11.48
CA TYR A 146 -0.43 -2.88 -11.08
C TYR A 146 -1.67 -3.65 -10.65
N SER A 147 -1.86 -4.87 -11.13
CA SER A 147 -2.82 -5.76 -10.50
C SER A 147 -2.29 -6.35 -9.21
N TRP A 148 -3.19 -6.77 -8.32
CA TRP A 148 -2.84 -7.25 -6.98
C TRP A 148 -1.81 -8.39 -7.02
N ILE A 149 -1.89 -9.26 -8.03
CA ILE A 149 -0.90 -10.33 -8.25
C ILE A 149 0.49 -9.80 -8.63
N ILE A 150 0.58 -8.70 -9.40
CA ILE A 150 1.86 -8.02 -9.65
C ILE A 150 2.33 -7.32 -8.38
N ALA A 151 1.46 -6.55 -7.74
CA ALA A 151 1.77 -5.77 -6.55
C ALA A 151 2.35 -6.66 -5.45
N THR A 152 1.76 -7.82 -5.21
CA THR A 152 2.22 -8.82 -4.23
C THR A 152 3.34 -9.72 -4.73
N GLN A 153 3.82 -9.55 -5.97
CA GLN A 153 4.88 -10.35 -6.61
C GLN A 153 4.58 -11.86 -6.63
N LEU A 154 3.31 -12.23 -6.85
CA LEU A 154 2.88 -13.62 -6.95
C LEU A 154 3.03 -14.15 -8.39
N PRO A 155 3.22 -15.47 -8.58
CA PRO A 155 3.43 -16.04 -9.91
C PRO A 155 2.25 -15.81 -10.86
N CYS A 156 2.53 -15.24 -12.03
CA CYS A 156 1.56 -14.92 -13.06
C CYS A 156 1.11 -16.14 -13.89
N ASP A 157 0.42 -17.06 -13.23
CA ASP A 157 -0.23 -18.23 -13.83
C ASP A 157 -1.72 -18.22 -13.51
N LYS A 158 -2.57 -18.05 -14.53
CA LYS A 158 -4.04 -18.00 -14.39
C LYS A 158 -4.69 -19.31 -13.91
N THR A 159 -3.94 -20.41 -13.83
CA THR A 159 -4.39 -21.67 -13.22
C THR A 159 -3.95 -21.80 -11.76
N ASN A 160 -3.10 -20.89 -11.29
CA ASN A 160 -2.55 -20.91 -9.94
C ASN A 160 -3.58 -20.52 -8.89
N VAL A 161 -3.50 -21.21 -7.75
CA VAL A 161 -4.45 -21.15 -6.65
C VAL A 161 -4.45 -19.78 -5.99
N PHE A 162 -3.30 -19.09 -5.89
CA PHE A 162 -3.13 -17.87 -5.06
C PHE A 162 -4.12 -16.73 -5.35
N ALA A 163 -4.51 -16.53 -6.60
CA ALA A 163 -5.44 -15.49 -7.00
C ALA A 163 -6.92 -15.91 -6.93
N PHE A 164 -7.19 -17.16 -6.55
CA PHE A 164 -8.52 -17.74 -6.33
C PHE A 164 -8.65 -18.37 -4.92
N SER A 165 -7.63 -18.25 -4.07
CA SER A 165 -7.62 -18.63 -2.65
C SER A 165 -7.62 -17.39 -1.76
N GLY A 166 -8.36 -17.46 -0.66
CA GLY A 166 -8.17 -16.52 0.46
C GLY A 166 -7.10 -17.05 1.39
N GLU A 167 -6.48 -16.15 2.16
CA GLU A 167 -5.36 -16.47 3.08
C GLU A 167 -4.15 -17.07 2.34
N ASN A 168 -3.44 -16.22 1.59
CA ASN A 168 -2.19 -16.64 0.96
C ASN A 168 -1.05 -16.73 2.00
N PRO A 169 -0.51 -17.92 2.32
CA PRO A 169 0.51 -18.09 3.37
C PRO A 169 1.88 -17.47 3.01
N ILE A 170 2.06 -17.02 1.77
CA ILE A 170 3.23 -16.28 1.30
C ILE A 170 3.19 -14.82 1.78
N ILE A 171 2.00 -14.22 1.79
CA ILE A 171 1.81 -12.80 2.14
C ILE A 171 1.78 -12.66 3.66
N LYS A 172 2.60 -11.75 4.18
CA LYS A 172 2.65 -11.38 5.60
C LYS A 172 2.89 -9.89 5.68
N GLU A 173 2.21 -9.20 6.59
CA GLU A 173 2.43 -7.77 6.81
C GLU A 173 3.72 -7.52 7.63
N PRO A 174 4.57 -6.55 7.24
CA PRO A 174 4.58 -5.83 5.95
C PRO A 174 5.08 -6.72 4.80
N HIS A 175 4.46 -6.62 3.62
CA HIS A 175 4.80 -7.44 2.44
C HIS A 175 5.45 -6.59 1.35
N GLN A 176 6.75 -6.80 1.10
CA GLN A 176 7.51 -6.04 0.09
C GLN A 176 6.82 -6.04 -1.29
N GLY A 177 6.45 -7.23 -1.79
CA GLY A 177 5.86 -7.37 -3.11
C GLY A 177 6.74 -6.78 -4.21
N VAL A 178 6.16 -5.96 -5.09
CA VAL A 178 6.87 -5.28 -6.19
C VAL A 178 7.58 -3.99 -5.75
N CYS A 179 7.45 -3.58 -4.49
CA CYS A 179 8.16 -2.40 -3.99
C CYS A 179 9.69 -2.61 -3.92
N PRO A 180 10.49 -1.52 -3.92
CA PRO A 180 11.94 -1.59 -3.71
C PRO A 180 12.29 -2.20 -2.34
N ASP A 181 13.50 -2.73 -2.20
CA ASP A 181 13.95 -3.35 -0.93
C ASP A 181 13.83 -2.36 0.25
N GLY A 182 13.27 -2.80 1.38
CA GLY A 182 13.01 -1.95 2.54
C GLY A 182 11.76 -1.07 2.45
N TRP A 183 10.89 -1.36 1.48
CA TRP A 183 9.57 -0.77 1.25
C TRP A 183 8.54 -1.86 0.93
N HIS A 184 7.27 -1.61 1.21
CA HIS A 184 6.19 -2.59 1.05
C HIS A 184 4.93 -2.03 0.39
N VAL A 185 4.09 -2.96 -0.10
CA VAL A 185 2.72 -2.67 -0.54
C VAL A 185 1.89 -2.31 0.68
N PRO A 186 1.34 -1.09 0.79
CA PRO A 186 0.63 -0.68 1.99
C PRO A 186 -0.71 -1.41 2.15
N SER A 187 -1.03 -1.69 3.40
CA SER A 187 -2.35 -2.15 3.84
C SER A 187 -3.37 -1.00 3.91
N HIS A 188 -4.66 -1.34 3.91
CA HIS A 188 -5.75 -0.43 4.24
C HIS A 188 -5.52 0.27 5.58
N ARG A 189 -4.98 -0.43 6.58
CA ARG A 189 -4.68 0.13 7.90
C ARG A 189 -3.65 1.26 7.82
N GLU A 190 -2.62 1.11 7.00
CA GLU A 190 -1.59 2.13 6.84
C GLU A 190 -2.10 3.37 6.10
N TRP A 191 -2.87 3.18 5.03
CA TRP A 191 -3.63 4.27 4.40
C TRP A 191 -4.62 4.94 5.37
N GLN A 192 -5.26 4.18 6.26
CA GLN A 192 -6.16 4.76 7.26
C GLN A 192 -5.40 5.62 8.28
N GLU A 193 -4.22 5.20 8.73
CA GLU A 193 -3.35 6.03 9.59
C GLU A 193 -2.89 7.30 8.87
N LEU A 194 -2.59 7.24 7.58
CA LEU A 194 -2.28 8.41 6.75
C LEU A 194 -3.41 9.45 6.78
N PHE A 195 -4.65 9.05 6.43
CA PHE A 195 -5.79 9.97 6.39
C PHE A 195 -6.27 10.43 7.78
N ASN A 196 -6.04 9.63 8.83
CA ASN A 196 -6.25 10.07 10.22
C ASN A 196 -5.23 11.12 10.67
N THR A 197 -4.04 11.13 10.06
CA THR A 197 -2.94 12.06 10.40
C THR A 197 -3.03 13.37 9.61
N ALA A 198 -3.37 13.29 8.33
CA ALA A 198 -3.36 14.42 7.40
C ALA A 198 -4.70 14.52 6.64
N PRO A 199 -5.40 15.67 6.69
CA PRO A 199 -6.61 15.90 5.89
C PRO A 199 -6.33 15.71 4.40
N LEU A 200 -7.25 15.11 3.65
CA LEU A 200 -7.04 14.79 2.23
C LEU A 200 -6.52 16.00 1.43
N GLN A 201 -7.08 17.20 1.64
CA GLN A 201 -6.64 18.43 0.96
C GLN A 201 -5.13 18.70 1.05
N SER A 202 -4.51 18.38 2.21
CA SER A 202 -3.08 18.56 2.47
C SER A 202 -2.17 17.51 1.84
N LEU A 203 -2.76 16.41 1.36
CA LEU A 203 -2.10 15.31 0.65
C LEU A 203 -2.18 15.48 -0.88
N LEU A 204 -3.21 16.17 -1.36
CA LEU A 204 -3.43 16.45 -2.78
C LEU A 204 -2.39 17.45 -3.32
N SER A 205 -1.86 17.14 -4.50
CA SER A 205 -0.94 17.97 -5.27
C SER A 205 -1.50 19.38 -5.49
N THR A 206 -0.63 20.39 -5.54
CA THR A 206 -1.04 21.76 -5.91
C THR A 206 -1.52 21.89 -7.37
N GLU A 207 -1.22 20.90 -8.22
CA GLU A 207 -1.76 20.79 -9.58
C GLU A 207 -3.18 20.20 -9.61
N TRP A 208 -3.64 19.58 -8.50
CA TRP A 208 -4.99 19.03 -8.34
C TRP A 208 -6.02 20.16 -8.27
N THR A 209 -6.63 20.48 -9.41
CA THR A 209 -7.58 21.59 -9.55
C THR A 209 -8.98 21.09 -9.88
N ALA A 210 -9.85 20.99 -8.86
CA ALA A 210 -11.26 20.66 -9.05
C ALA A 210 -12.04 21.84 -9.67
N HIS A 211 -11.99 21.96 -11.01
CA HIS A 211 -12.51 23.08 -11.80
C HIS A 211 -13.97 23.47 -11.49
N SER A 212 -14.79 22.54 -11.02
CA SER A 212 -16.21 22.75 -10.72
C SER A 212 -16.53 23.03 -9.25
N PHE A 213 -15.58 22.83 -8.31
CA PHE A 213 -15.86 22.83 -6.87
C PHE A 213 -14.89 23.66 -6.01
N GLY A 214 -13.79 24.17 -6.57
CA GLY A 214 -12.84 25.00 -5.83
C GLY A 214 -12.05 24.26 -4.73
N TYR A 215 -12.10 22.92 -4.75
CA TYR A 215 -11.35 22.05 -3.85
C TYR A 215 -9.98 21.76 -4.46
N ASN A 216 -9.00 22.60 -4.10
CA ASN A 216 -7.63 22.52 -4.58
C ASN A 216 -6.74 21.87 -3.52
N GLY A 217 -5.78 21.05 -3.96
CA GLY A 217 -4.74 20.51 -3.08
C GLY A 217 -3.75 21.59 -2.59
N THR A 218 -3.23 21.41 -1.38
CA THR A 218 -2.20 22.29 -0.80
C THR A 218 -0.82 21.64 -0.73
N ASP A 219 -0.75 20.31 -0.82
CA ASP A 219 0.47 19.49 -0.74
C ASP A 219 1.41 19.83 0.43
N ASP A 220 0.83 20.14 1.60
CA ASP A 220 1.56 20.61 2.79
C ASP A 220 2.62 19.61 3.30
N TYR A 221 2.47 18.33 2.92
CA TYR A 221 3.37 17.23 3.28
C TYR A 221 4.34 16.80 2.18
N GLY A 222 4.23 17.35 0.96
CA GLY A 222 4.99 16.88 -0.21
C GLY A 222 4.63 15.46 -0.66
N PHE A 223 3.40 15.01 -0.34
CA PHE A 223 2.87 13.72 -0.76
C PHE A 223 2.46 13.74 -2.24
N SER A 224 2.16 14.92 -2.79
CA SER A 224 1.90 15.15 -4.21
C SER A 224 0.90 14.15 -4.82
N LEU A 225 -0.20 13.87 -4.12
CA LEU A 225 -1.25 12.99 -4.63
C LEU A 225 -1.91 13.67 -5.84
N GLN A 226 -1.61 13.17 -7.03
CA GLN A 226 -2.08 13.72 -8.30
C GLN A 226 -3.31 12.97 -8.77
N LEU A 227 -4.04 13.59 -9.70
CA LEU A 227 -5.04 12.86 -10.48
C LEU A 227 -4.41 11.61 -11.09
N GLY A 228 -5.27 10.68 -11.50
CA GLY A 228 -4.88 9.71 -12.52
C GLY A 228 -4.45 10.41 -13.82
N ARG A 229 -4.46 9.69 -14.93
CA ARG A 229 -4.30 10.32 -16.25
C ARG A 229 -5.49 11.26 -16.47
N ASP A 230 -5.29 12.56 -16.26
CA ASP A 230 -6.33 13.61 -16.19
C ASP A 230 -7.14 13.80 -17.49
N GLU A 231 -6.70 13.17 -18.58
CA GLU A 231 -7.40 13.09 -19.86
C GLU A 231 -8.45 11.94 -19.92
N VAL A 232 -8.40 10.96 -19.00
CA VAL A 232 -9.18 9.71 -19.01
C VAL A 232 -9.68 9.21 -17.64
N GLU A 233 -9.10 9.68 -16.53
CA GLU A 233 -9.35 9.22 -15.16
C GLU A 233 -9.81 10.39 -14.26
N ASP A 234 -11.07 10.37 -13.79
CA ASP A 234 -11.66 11.39 -12.89
C ASP A 234 -11.26 11.22 -11.40
N TYR A 235 -10.50 10.17 -11.09
CA TYR A 235 -10.05 9.78 -9.75
C TYR A 235 -8.74 8.98 -9.86
N GLN A 236 -8.02 8.83 -8.75
CA GLN A 236 -6.85 7.94 -8.69
C GLN A 236 -7.17 6.72 -7.82
N GLU A 237 -6.99 5.51 -8.35
CA GLU A 237 -7.17 4.26 -7.61
C GLU A 237 -5.83 3.66 -7.21
N PHE A 238 -5.70 3.20 -5.97
CA PHE A 238 -4.51 2.54 -5.45
C PHE A 238 -4.74 1.08 -5.11
N ILE A 239 -3.81 0.22 -5.47
CA ILE A 239 -3.84 -1.18 -5.04
C ILE A 239 -3.42 -1.31 -3.58
N LEU A 240 -4.16 -2.10 -2.80
CA LEU A 240 -3.88 -2.38 -1.39
C LEU A 240 -3.36 -3.81 -1.22
N LEU A 241 -2.69 -4.09 -0.10
CA LEU A 241 -2.29 -5.45 0.25
C LEU A 241 -3.51 -6.35 0.57
N ASP A 242 -4.56 -5.78 1.14
CA ASP A 242 -5.72 -6.47 1.71
C ASP A 242 -6.55 -7.28 0.69
N GLU A 243 -6.96 -8.48 1.09
CA GLU A 243 -7.90 -9.33 0.36
C GLU A 243 -9.35 -9.05 0.81
N TYR A 244 -10.28 -8.88 -0.13
CA TYR A 244 -11.72 -8.85 0.17
C TYR A 244 -12.32 -10.26 0.22
N GLN A 245 -11.95 -11.10 -0.75
CA GLN A 245 -12.38 -12.49 -0.90
C GLN A 245 -11.28 -13.30 -1.60
N ALA A 246 -11.45 -14.61 -1.65
CA ALA A 246 -10.49 -15.54 -2.24
C ALA A 246 -10.02 -15.15 -3.66
N ASN A 247 -10.89 -14.53 -4.46
CA ASN A 247 -10.57 -14.05 -5.81
C ASN A 247 -10.61 -12.51 -5.98
N GLN A 248 -10.75 -11.75 -4.90
CA GLN A 248 -10.88 -10.29 -4.94
C GLN A 248 -9.97 -9.58 -3.94
N SER A 249 -9.29 -8.54 -4.40
CA SER A 249 -8.51 -7.62 -3.56
C SER A 249 -9.31 -6.34 -3.29
N TYR A 250 -8.88 -5.62 -2.26
CA TYR A 250 -9.28 -4.23 -2.07
C TYR A 250 -8.40 -3.28 -2.87
N SER A 251 -8.96 -2.12 -3.16
CA SER A 251 -8.29 -0.95 -3.71
C SER A 251 -8.87 0.32 -3.09
N LEU A 252 -8.18 1.45 -3.27
CA LEU A 252 -8.54 2.73 -2.65
C LEU A 252 -8.71 3.80 -3.73
N ALA A 253 -9.94 4.23 -3.99
CA ALA A 253 -10.25 5.29 -4.94
C ALA A 253 -10.28 6.66 -4.25
N VAL A 254 -9.54 7.63 -4.81
CA VAL A 254 -9.41 9.01 -4.32
C VAL A 254 -9.98 10.00 -5.33
N TYR A 255 -11.06 10.67 -4.94
CA TYR A 255 -11.89 11.59 -5.72
C TYR A 255 -11.70 13.06 -5.30
N HIS A 256 -12.11 13.99 -6.18
CA HIS A 256 -12.09 15.44 -5.97
C HIS A 256 -13.15 15.95 -4.95
N SER A 257 -13.10 15.51 -3.69
CA SER A 257 -13.96 16.05 -2.63
C SER A 257 -13.40 15.87 -1.22
N GLU A 258 -13.96 16.59 -0.25
CA GLU A 258 -13.57 16.54 1.17
C GLU A 258 -13.61 15.11 1.77
N ASN A 259 -14.60 14.31 1.36
CA ASN A 259 -14.76 12.91 1.77
C ASN A 259 -14.48 11.98 0.59
N GLY A 260 -13.50 12.34 -0.24
CA GLY A 260 -13.22 11.68 -1.53
C GLY A 260 -12.52 10.32 -1.45
N VAL A 261 -12.39 9.68 -0.29
CA VAL A 261 -11.69 8.40 -0.15
C VAL A 261 -12.72 7.27 -0.04
N ASN A 262 -12.75 6.37 -1.03
CA ASN A 262 -13.61 5.19 -1.05
C ASN A 262 -12.76 3.92 -1.16
N MET A 263 -13.22 2.84 -0.54
CA MET A 263 -12.60 1.52 -0.66
C MET A 263 -13.35 0.68 -1.69
N GLU A 264 -12.68 0.38 -2.79
CA GLU A 264 -13.19 -0.39 -3.91
C GLU A 264 -12.74 -1.85 -3.84
N LYS A 265 -13.30 -2.68 -4.73
CA LYS A 265 -12.98 -4.11 -4.79
C LYS A 265 -13.09 -4.65 -6.20
N GLY A 266 -12.14 -5.49 -6.59
CA GLY A 266 -12.15 -6.13 -7.90
C GLY A 266 -11.34 -7.42 -7.94
N PRO A 267 -11.33 -8.13 -9.09
CA PRO A 267 -10.64 -9.40 -9.21
C PRO A 267 -9.12 -9.20 -9.14
N LYS A 268 -8.42 -10.01 -8.34
CA LYS A 268 -6.96 -9.89 -8.09
C LYS A 268 -6.07 -9.84 -9.35
N TYR A 269 -6.53 -10.41 -10.46
CA TYR A 269 -5.84 -10.44 -11.76
C TYR A 269 -6.21 -9.30 -12.73
N ILE A 270 -7.21 -8.47 -12.40
CA ILE A 270 -7.89 -7.56 -13.35
C ILE A 270 -8.00 -6.13 -12.81
N THR A 271 -8.09 -5.93 -11.50
CA THR A 271 -7.98 -4.58 -10.91
C THR A 271 -6.61 -4.02 -11.26
N ASP A 272 -6.54 -3.04 -12.17
CA ASP A 272 -5.31 -2.32 -12.52
C ASP A 272 -5.36 -0.95 -11.82
N ALA A 273 -4.54 -0.76 -10.79
CA ALA A 273 -4.55 0.44 -9.94
C ALA A 273 -3.11 0.89 -9.62
N TYR A 274 -2.89 2.16 -9.30
CA TYR A 274 -1.54 2.67 -9.03
C TYR A 274 -0.98 2.05 -7.75
N LEU A 275 0.34 1.96 -7.64
CA LEU A 275 1.00 1.57 -6.40
C LEU A 275 1.90 2.68 -5.90
N ARG A 276 1.89 2.88 -4.59
CA ARG A 276 2.71 3.85 -3.87
C ARG A 276 3.20 3.17 -2.60
N CYS A 277 4.48 2.86 -2.54
CA CYS A 277 5.02 2.04 -1.46
C CYS A 277 5.21 2.85 -0.18
N LEU A 278 5.13 2.15 0.95
CA LEU A 278 5.42 2.66 2.28
C LEU A 278 6.75 2.06 2.77
N LYS A 279 7.53 2.83 3.53
CA LYS A 279 8.86 2.42 4.03
C LYS A 279 8.76 1.58 5.30
N ASP A 280 9.59 0.53 5.40
CA ASP A 280 9.70 -0.35 6.58
C ASP A 280 10.27 0.35 7.84
#